data_AF-A0A452Z250-F1
#
_entry.id   AF-A0A452Z250-F1
#
_cell.length_a   1.000
_cell.length_b   1.000
_cell.length_c   1.000
_cell.angle_alpha   90.00
_cell.angle_beta   90.00
_cell.angle_gamma   90.00
#
_symmetry.space_group_name_H-M   'P 1'
#
loop_
_entity.id
_entity.type
_entity.pdbx_description
1 polymer ?
#
loop_
_entity_poly.entity_id
_entity_poly.type
_entity_poly.pdbx_seq_one_letter_code
_entity_poly.pdbx_strand_id
1 'polypeptide(L)'
;HSPHLVGLLGYCADQSHRLLVFEFMPNGSLKGHLHPVIPAVDVAAGEQRDARPTLDWQTRLGIALDCARALEFLHEHTSPAVIHRDFNCSNVLLDHNYRARVSDFGTAKVGSNKANGQVVTRVLGTTGYLAPEYVNESPSFWLTR
;
A
#
# COMPACT_ATOMS: atom_id res chain seq x y z
N HIS A 1 -7.82 -10.85 -10.05
CA HIS A 1 -8.32 -10.39 -8.75
C HIS A 1 -7.49 -11.07 -7.66
N SER A 2 -6.99 -10.36 -6.66
CA SER A 2 -6.17 -10.92 -5.58
C SER A 2 -6.81 -10.61 -4.22
N PRO A 3 -6.92 -11.59 -3.30
CA PRO A 3 -7.48 -11.35 -1.96
C PRO A 3 -6.57 -10.49 -1.08
N HIS A 4 -5.32 -10.26 -1.49
CA HIS A 4 -4.33 -9.47 -0.75
C HIS A 4 -4.26 -8.01 -1.23
N LEU A 5 -5.16 -7.60 -2.12
CA LEU A 5 -5.33 -6.22 -2.57
C LEU A 5 -6.70 -5.72 -2.12
N VAL A 6 -6.82 -4.42 -1.83
CA VAL A 6 -8.12 -3.82 -1.54
C VAL A 6 -8.96 -3.80 -2.82
N GLY A 7 -10.15 -4.40 -2.78
CA GLY A 7 -11.03 -4.49 -3.94
C GLY A 7 -11.65 -3.15 -4.30
N LEU A 8 -11.57 -2.77 -5.58
CA LEU A 8 -12.36 -1.67 -6.15
C LEU A 8 -13.78 -2.19 -6.44
N LEU A 9 -14.76 -1.67 -5.71
CA LEU A 9 -16.17 -2.01 -5.86
C LEU A 9 -16.84 -1.24 -7.00
N GLY A 10 -16.36 -0.02 -7.28
CA GLY A 10 -16.89 0.82 -8.34
C GLY A 10 -16.20 2.16 -8.44
N TYR A 11 -16.62 2.96 -9.42
CA TYR A 11 -16.11 4.31 -9.61
C TYR A 11 -17.23 5.24 -10.10
N CYS A 12 -17.05 6.54 -9.88
CA CYS A 12 -17.87 7.59 -10.48
C CYS A 12 -16.97 8.55 -11.26
N ALA A 13 -17.35 8.82 -12.50
CA ALA A 13 -16.66 9.76 -13.38
C ALA A 13 -17.67 10.69 -14.10
N ASP A 14 -18.55 11.33 -13.32
CA ASP A 14 -19.53 12.28 -13.84
C ASP A 14 -19.02 13.73 -13.75
N GLN A 15 -19.03 14.47 -14.87
CA GLN A 15 -18.61 15.87 -14.96
C GLN A 15 -17.27 16.13 -14.26
N SER A 16 -17.28 16.91 -13.16
CA SER A 16 -16.14 17.26 -12.31
C SER A 16 -15.90 16.27 -11.16
N HIS A 17 -16.78 15.31 -10.93
CA HIS A 17 -16.67 14.33 -9.85
C HIS A 17 -15.84 13.13 -10.32
N ARG A 18 -14.85 12.76 -9.49
CA ARG A 18 -14.03 11.56 -9.65
C ARG A 18 -13.97 10.86 -8.31
N LEU A 19 -14.65 9.71 -8.20
CA LEU A 19 -14.71 8.92 -6.97
C LEU A 19 -14.30 7.48 -7.27
N LEU A 20 -13.61 6.86 -6.32
CA LEU A 20 -13.32 5.43 -6.31
C LEU A 20 -13.93 4.85 -5.04
N VAL A 21 -14.68 3.76 -5.19
CA VAL A 21 -15.34 3.07 -4.08
C VAL A 21 -14.62 1.76 -3.84
N PHE A 22 -14.06 1.61 -2.65
CA PHE A 22 -13.31 0.42 -2.25
C PHE A 22 -14.02 -0.36 -1.16
N GLU A 23 -13.64 -1.63 -1.00
CA GLU A 23 -14.01 -2.41 0.17
C GLU A 23 -13.54 -1.72 1.45
N PHE A 24 -14.42 -1.66 2.46
CA PHE A 24 -14.09 -1.08 3.75
C PHE A 24 -13.23 -2.01 4.59
N MET A 25 -12.12 -1.49 5.12
CA MET A 25 -11.18 -2.21 5.97
C MET A 25 -11.35 -1.76 7.43
N PRO A 26 -12.10 -2.50 8.27
CA PRO A 26 -12.55 -2.02 9.58
C PRO A 26 -11.43 -1.81 10.60
N ASN A 27 -10.30 -2.52 10.47
CA ASN A 27 -9.16 -2.36 11.37
C ASN A 27 -8.18 -1.25 10.88
N GLY A 28 -8.49 -0.58 9.77
CA GLY A 28 -7.71 0.53 9.25
C GLY A 28 -6.29 0.13 8.84
N SER A 29 -5.37 1.11 8.81
CA SER A 29 -3.99 0.90 8.39
C SER A 29 -3.09 0.23 9.44
N LEU A 30 -2.15 -0.58 8.96
CA LEU A 30 -1.11 -1.21 9.77
C LEU A 30 -0.27 -0.17 10.54
N LYS A 31 -0.01 1.01 9.96
CA LYS A 31 0.68 2.12 10.64
C LYS A 31 0.07 2.45 12.00
N GLY A 32 -1.27 2.50 12.10
CA GLY A 32 -1.96 2.81 13.34
C GLY A 32 -1.77 1.74 14.42
N HIS A 33 -1.48 0.50 14.04
CA HIS A 33 -1.19 -0.61 14.96
C HIS A 33 0.29 -0.70 15.34
N LEU A 34 1.20 -0.28 14.46
CA LEU A 34 2.65 -0.31 14.72
C LEU A 34 3.14 0.91 15.50
N HIS A 35 2.52 2.06 15.26
CA HIS A 35 2.89 3.34 15.85
C HIS A 35 1.64 4.02 16.43
N PRO A 36 1.04 3.46 17.50
CA PRO A 36 -0.09 4.11 18.16
C PRO A 36 0.36 5.49 18.66
N VAL A 37 -0.39 6.53 18.31
CA VAL A 37 -0.18 7.87 18.87
C VAL A 37 -0.60 7.79 20.33
N ILE A 38 0.37 7.71 21.24
CA ILE A 38 0.13 7.89 22.66
C ILE A 38 -0.18 9.38 22.84
N PRO A 39 -1.39 9.77 23.29
CA PRO A 39 -1.62 11.16 23.61
C PRO A 39 -0.65 11.56 24.71
N ALA A 40 0.09 12.64 24.49
CA ALA A 40 0.78 13.31 25.58
C ALA A 40 -0.27 13.57 26.67
N VAL A 41 0.10 13.20 27.89
CA VAL A 41 -0.64 13.41 29.13
C VAL A 41 -1.37 14.76 29.05
N ASP A 42 -2.68 14.77 29.35
CA ASP A 42 -3.61 15.92 29.38
C ASP A 42 -4.51 16.14 28.14
N VAL A 43 -5.34 15.14 27.78
CA VAL A 43 -6.55 15.41 27.00
C VAL A 43 -7.77 15.04 27.83
N ALA A 44 -8.51 16.09 28.20
CA ALA A 44 -9.76 16.04 28.92
C ALA A 44 -10.77 15.08 28.27
N ALA A 45 -11.55 14.43 29.13
CA ALA A 45 -12.60 13.48 28.83
C ALA A 45 -13.50 13.89 27.63
N GLY A 46 -13.65 13.00 26.66
CA GLY A 46 -14.77 13.08 25.71
C GLY A 46 -14.55 12.41 24.37
N GLU A 47 -13.34 12.48 23.80
CA GLU A 47 -13.04 11.89 22.49
C GLU A 47 -12.16 10.66 22.67
N GLN A 48 -12.81 9.49 22.60
CA GLN A 48 -12.17 8.19 22.59
C GLN A 48 -11.39 8.04 21.28
N ARG A 49 -10.18 8.62 21.21
CA ARG A 49 -9.29 8.44 20.07
C ARG A 49 -8.98 6.94 19.95
N ASP A 50 -9.21 6.39 18.76
CA ASP A 50 -9.05 4.98 18.40
C ASP A 50 -7.71 4.40 18.85
N ALA A 51 -7.61 3.99 20.12
CA ALA A 51 -6.48 3.24 20.63
C ALA A 51 -6.56 1.83 20.03
N ARG A 52 -6.03 1.70 18.81
CA ARG A 52 -6.00 0.41 18.11
C ARG A 52 -5.17 -0.58 18.92
N PRO A 53 -5.64 -1.82 19.10
CA PRO A 53 -4.91 -2.81 19.85
C PRO A 53 -3.55 -3.10 19.20
N THR A 54 -2.54 -3.28 20.03
CA THR A 54 -1.22 -3.72 19.57
C THR A 54 -1.32 -5.14 19.03
N LEU A 55 -0.80 -5.36 17.82
CA LEU A 55 -0.80 -6.67 17.19
C LEU A 55 0.22 -7.59 17.85
N ASP A 56 -0.15 -8.84 18.11
CA ASP A 56 0.77 -9.88 18.56
C ASP A 56 1.72 -10.33 17.43
N TRP A 57 2.73 -11.12 17.78
CA TRP A 57 3.76 -11.55 16.84
C TRP A 57 3.20 -12.42 15.71
N GLN A 58 2.28 -13.34 16.03
CA GLN A 58 1.71 -14.25 15.06
C GLN A 58 0.88 -13.51 14.01
N THR A 59 0.11 -12.50 14.43
CA THR A 59 -0.66 -11.63 13.55
C THR A 59 0.26 -10.82 12.66
N ARG A 60 1.36 -10.27 13.20
CA ARG A 60 2.37 -9.55 12.42
C ARG A 60 3.00 -10.43 11.34
N LEU A 61 3.33 -11.68 11.66
CA LEU A 61 3.84 -12.63 10.68
C LEU A 61 2.80 -12.94 9.59
N GLY A 62 1.53 -13.10 9.96
CA GLY A 62 0.43 -13.28 9.01
C GLY A 62 0.28 -12.09 8.05
N ILE A 63 0.38 -10.87 8.58
CA ILE A 63 0.36 -9.62 7.81
C ILE A 63 1.55 -9.53 6.86
N ALA A 64 2.76 -9.85 7.33
CA ALA A 64 3.95 -9.85 6.48
C ALA A 64 3.82 -10.85 5.32
N LEU A 65 3.26 -12.03 5.57
CA LEU A 65 3.00 -13.04 4.54
C LEU A 65 1.97 -12.56 3.51
N ASP A 66 0.87 -11.95 3.96
CA ASP A 66 -0.15 -11.37 3.06
C ASP A 66 0.43 -10.26 2.19
N CYS A 67 1.26 -9.39 2.77
CA CYS A 67 2.01 -8.35 2.07
C CYS A 67 2.94 -8.95 0.99
N ALA A 68 3.68 -10.02 1.33
CA ALA A 68 4.55 -10.68 0.37
C ALA A 68 3.77 -11.28 -0.80
N ARG A 69 2.62 -11.93 -0.52
CA ARG A 69 1.72 -12.47 -1.55
C ARG A 69 1.09 -11.39 -2.42
N ALA A 70 0.78 -10.22 -1.85
CA ALA A 70 0.31 -9.07 -2.61
C ALA A 70 1.37 -8.61 -3.63
N LEU A 71 2.63 -8.47 -3.18
CA LEU A 71 3.74 -8.07 -4.05
C LEU A 71 4.04 -9.13 -5.11
N GLU A 72 4.07 -10.41 -4.75
CA GLU A 72 4.21 -11.54 -5.69
C GLU A 72 3.10 -11.51 -6.74
N PHE A 73 1.85 -11.27 -6.34
CA PHE A 73 0.75 -11.17 -7.29
C PHE A 73 0.97 -10.01 -8.27
N LEU A 74 1.36 -8.84 -7.78
CA LEU A 74 1.60 -7.66 -8.61
C LEU A 74 2.77 -7.86 -9.58
N HIS A 75 3.86 -8.50 -9.16
CA HIS A 75 5.04 -8.65 -10.00
C HIS A 75 4.95 -9.83 -10.97
N GLU A 76 4.44 -10.98 -10.51
CA GLU A 76 4.52 -12.24 -11.26
C GLU A 76 3.19 -12.67 -11.88
N HIS A 77 2.06 -12.23 -11.31
CA HIS A 77 0.72 -12.68 -11.71
C HIS A 77 -0.11 -11.61 -12.42
N THR A 78 0.48 -10.45 -12.70
CA THR A 78 -0.09 -9.45 -13.61
C THR A 78 0.78 -9.35 -14.86
N SER A 79 0.13 -9.22 -16.02
CA SER A 79 0.84 -9.07 -17.29
C SER A 79 0.26 -7.86 -18.05
N PRO A 80 1.03 -6.77 -18.21
CA PRO A 80 2.40 -6.57 -17.70
C PRO A 80 2.45 -6.46 -16.16
N ALA A 81 3.63 -6.70 -15.58
CA ALA A 81 3.87 -6.58 -14.15
C ALA A 81 3.48 -5.18 -13.63
N VAL A 82 3.01 -5.09 -12.38
CA VAL A 82 2.63 -3.82 -11.76
C VAL A 82 3.56 -3.50 -10.61
N ILE A 83 4.18 -2.32 -10.63
CA ILE A 83 5.06 -1.82 -9.57
C ILE A 83 4.27 -0.81 -8.72
N HIS A 84 4.11 -1.08 -7.42
CA HIS A 84 3.31 -0.24 -6.52
C HIS A 84 3.93 1.16 -6.29
N ARG A 85 5.26 1.24 -6.16
CA ARG A 85 6.08 2.43 -5.89
C ARG A 85 5.89 3.16 -4.56
N ASP A 86 4.73 3.05 -3.91
CA ASP A 86 4.53 3.57 -2.55
C ASP A 86 4.11 2.48 -1.54
N PHE A 87 4.86 1.39 -1.51
CA PHE A 87 4.57 0.29 -0.59
C PHE A 87 5.07 0.62 0.83
N ASN A 88 4.16 0.91 1.76
CA ASN A 88 4.48 1.23 3.15
C ASN A 88 3.33 0.86 4.10
N CYS A 89 3.57 0.91 5.42
CA CYS A 89 2.58 0.50 6.43
C CYS A 89 1.29 1.36 6.48
N SER A 90 1.27 2.55 5.88
CA SER A 90 0.06 3.37 5.74
C SER A 90 -0.86 2.82 4.65
N ASN A 91 -0.27 2.20 3.62
CA ASN A 91 -0.97 1.67 2.45
C ASN A 91 -1.31 0.18 2.58
N VAL A 92 -1.02 -0.42 3.75
CA VAL A 92 -1.48 -1.76 4.13
C VAL A 92 -2.67 -1.61 5.06
N LEU A 93 -3.85 -2.02 4.61
CA LEU A 93 -5.09 -1.99 5.38
C LEU A 93 -5.45 -3.38 5.90
N LEU A 94 -6.17 -3.44 7.03
CA LEU A 94 -6.51 -4.67 7.71
C LEU A 94 -8.02 -4.91 7.69
N ASP A 95 -8.41 -6.10 7.22
CA ASP A 95 -9.81 -6.52 7.27
C ASP A 95 -10.23 -6.95 8.68
N HIS A 96 -11.48 -7.41 8.85
CA HIS A 96 -12.03 -7.86 10.13
C HIS A 96 -11.21 -8.96 10.84
N ASN A 97 -10.46 -9.77 10.10
CA ASN A 97 -9.63 -10.86 10.64
C ASN A 97 -8.16 -10.50 10.74
N TYR A 98 -7.82 -9.20 10.69
CA TYR A 98 -6.44 -8.70 10.63
C TYR A 98 -5.64 -9.27 9.46
N ARG A 99 -6.30 -9.64 8.35
CA ARG A 99 -5.62 -9.99 7.10
C ARG A 99 -5.26 -8.72 6.36
N ALA A 100 -4.05 -8.71 5.80
CA ALA A 100 -3.54 -7.52 5.16
C ALA A 100 -3.98 -7.43 3.70
N ARG A 101 -4.37 -6.22 3.30
CA ARG A 101 -4.70 -5.85 1.93
C ARG A 101 -3.95 -4.59 1.53
N VAL A 102 -3.18 -4.68 0.46
CA VAL A 102 -2.43 -3.55 -0.10
C VAL A 102 -3.39 -2.63 -0.85
N SER A 103 -3.23 -1.34 -0.61
CA SER A 103 -4.10 -0.26 -1.07
C SER A 103 -3.29 0.88 -1.67
N ASP A 104 -3.99 1.88 -2.23
CA ASP A 104 -3.41 3.09 -2.83
C ASP A 104 -2.43 2.84 -4.00
N PHE A 105 -3.04 2.46 -5.13
CA PHE A 105 -2.35 2.32 -6.41
C PHE A 105 -2.21 3.65 -7.17
N GLY A 106 -2.43 4.80 -6.53
CA GLY A 106 -2.38 6.11 -7.20
C GLY A 106 -1.00 6.46 -7.77
N THR A 107 0.06 5.86 -7.21
CA THR A 107 1.44 5.96 -7.72
C THR A 107 1.90 4.70 -8.44
N ALA A 108 1.05 3.68 -8.61
CA ALA A 108 1.47 2.44 -9.25
C ALA A 108 1.84 2.66 -10.72
N LYS A 109 2.65 1.75 -11.25
CA LYS A 109 3.11 1.79 -12.63
C LYS A 109 3.08 0.40 -13.25
N VAL A 110 2.50 0.31 -14.45
CA VAL A 110 2.58 -0.89 -15.27
C VAL A 110 3.98 -0.95 -15.91
N GLY A 111 4.64 -2.10 -15.77
CA GLY A 111 5.93 -2.41 -16.37
C GLY A 111 5.89 -2.43 -17.89
N SER A 112 7.06 -2.38 -18.51
CA SER A 112 7.20 -2.45 -19.97
C SER A 112 7.71 -3.83 -20.34
N ASN A 113 6.94 -4.58 -21.15
CA ASN A 113 7.42 -5.84 -21.73
C ASN A 113 8.51 -5.65 -22.81
N LYS A 114 8.89 -4.40 -23.13
CA LYS A 114 9.97 -4.12 -24.08
C LYS A 114 11.31 -4.24 -23.36
N ALA A 115 12.11 -5.22 -23.79
CA ALA A 115 13.46 -5.52 -23.29
C ALA A 115 14.43 -4.31 -23.24
N ASN A 116 14.11 -3.21 -23.95
CA ASN A 116 14.98 -2.03 -24.10
C ASN A 116 14.27 -0.70 -23.77
N GLY A 117 13.11 -0.74 -23.12
CA GLY A 117 12.34 0.47 -22.81
C GLY A 117 12.94 1.25 -21.65
N GLN A 118 13.81 2.23 -21.92
CA GLN A 118 14.13 3.26 -20.93
C GLN A 118 12.84 4.03 -20.63
N VAL A 119 12.29 3.80 -19.43
CA VAL A 119 11.15 4.57 -18.98
C VAL A 119 11.69 5.55 -17.93
N VAL A 120 12.04 6.76 -18.38
CA VAL A 120 12.35 7.85 -17.46
C VAL A 120 11.10 8.11 -16.62
N THR A 121 11.16 7.77 -15.34
CA THR A 121 10.05 8.01 -14.41
C THR A 121 10.44 9.03 -13.37
N ARG A 122 9.54 9.96 -13.10
CA ARG A 122 9.62 10.78 -11.89
C ARG A 122 9.70 9.84 -10.68
N VAL A 123 10.63 10.11 -9.78
CA VAL A 123 10.75 9.45 -8.48
C VAL A 123 9.48 9.74 -7.68
N LEU A 124 8.75 8.68 -7.29
CA LEU A 124 7.53 8.74 -6.48
C LEU A 124 7.64 7.70 -5.35
N GLY A 125 7.00 7.99 -4.21
CA GLY A 125 6.94 7.12 -3.03
C GLY A 125 7.34 7.85 -1.76
N THR A 126 7.23 7.15 -0.62
CA THR A 126 7.49 7.71 0.71
C THR A 126 8.97 7.64 1.11
N THR A 127 9.54 8.77 1.53
CA THR A 127 10.91 8.85 2.06
C THR A 127 11.14 7.84 3.20
N GLY A 128 12.27 7.13 3.16
CA GLY A 128 12.58 6.04 4.09
C GLY A 128 12.10 4.65 3.63
N TYR A 129 11.23 4.58 2.62
CA TYR A 129 10.83 3.34 1.95
C TYR A 129 11.39 3.24 0.52
N LEU A 130 11.95 4.33 0.00
CA LEU A 130 12.58 4.35 -1.33
C LEU A 130 13.90 3.60 -1.33
N ALA A 131 14.09 2.73 -2.32
CA ALA A 131 15.36 2.08 -2.57
C ALA A 131 16.43 3.14 -2.97
N PRO A 132 17.65 3.11 -2.42
CA PRO A 132 18.65 4.14 -2.65
C PRO A 132 19.01 4.30 -4.13
N GLU A 133 19.08 3.20 -4.87
CA GLU A 133 19.32 3.19 -6.31
C GLU A 133 18.17 3.81 -7.11
N TYR A 134 16.92 3.71 -6.64
CA TYR A 134 15.79 4.38 -7.27
C TYR A 134 15.84 5.91 -7.13
N VAL A 135 16.52 6.40 -6.08
CA VAL A 135 16.72 7.83 -5.82
C VAL A 135 18.00 8.34 -6.50
N ASN A 136 19.05 7.52 -6.53
CA ASN A 136 20.39 7.94 -6.94
C ASN A 136 20.71 7.65 -8.41
N GLU A 137 20.05 6.67 -9.04
CA GLU A 137 20.26 6.34 -10.45
C GLU A 137 19.23 7.05 -11.34
N SER A 138 19.68 7.61 -12.46
CA SER A 138 18.75 8.05 -13.51
C SER A 138 17.86 6.86 -13.91
N PRO A 139 16.53 7.02 -14.13
CA PRO A 139 15.48 6.02 -13.84
C PRO A 139 15.45 4.75 -14.71
N SER A 140 16.59 4.13 -14.98
CA SER A 140 16.83 3.34 -16.19
C SER A 140 16.75 1.83 -15.99
N PHE A 141 16.81 1.33 -14.75
CA PHE A 141 17.10 -0.09 -14.50
C PHE A 141 15.94 -0.94 -13.97
N TRP A 142 14.89 -0.33 -13.38
CA TRP A 142 13.83 -1.09 -12.69
C TRP A 142 12.59 -1.42 -13.53
N LEU A 143 12.54 -1.03 -14.81
CA LEU A 143 11.36 -1.23 -15.67
C LEU A 143 11.59 -2.21 -16.83
N THR A 144 12.70 -2.97 -16.80
CA THR A 144 13.16 -3.84 -17.89
C THR A 144 13.38 -5.31 -17.49
N ARG A 145 12.96 -5.75 -16.29
CA ARG A 145 12.90 -7.17 -15.96
C ARG A 145 11.46 -7.64 -15.82
#